data_AF-A0A8T3S0M8-F1
#
_entry.id   AF-A0A8T3S0M8-F1
#
_cell.length_a   1.000
_cell.length_b   1.000
_cell.length_c   1.000
_cell.angle_alpha   90.00
_cell.angle_beta   90.00
_cell.angle_gamma   90.00
#
_symmetry.space_group_name_H-M   'P 1'
#
loop_
_entity.id
_entity.type
_entity.pdbx_description
1 polymer ?
#
loop_
_entity_poly.entity_id
_entity_poly.type
_entity_poly.pdbx_seq_one_letter_code
_entity_poly.pdbx_strand_id
1 'polypeptide(L)'
;MRRPTITALVVIIGLLLLADILVVNAALGQVAAVAVDAAILVAAGAALAGVGALGARRLNDLWRRRGDPVGAVMVVVGMVAMAIAGLRPGSTGTTDPAVQWLLAALLIPIGATLFGLLFVTTLGAARRSLATGSREGTVLVAGALVTSVLLVPLAGPVGDWLADGATWSLAFPIGSVLRGLLIGIALLTAVYAARVVLGIRGADD
;
A
#
# COMPACT_ATOMS: atom_id res chain seq x y z
N MET A 1 -22.70 -25.62 6.61
CA MET A 1 -21.62 -25.04 7.45
C MET A 1 -22.02 -23.61 7.79
N ARG A 2 -22.19 -23.29 9.08
CA ARG A 2 -22.85 -22.05 9.51
C ARG A 2 -21.90 -20.86 9.40
N ARG A 3 -22.37 -19.78 8.79
CA ARG A 3 -21.66 -18.54 8.46
C ARG A 3 -20.93 -17.79 9.61
N PRO A 4 -21.24 -17.91 10.92
CA PRO A 4 -20.50 -17.16 11.95
C PRO A 4 -19.11 -17.72 12.31
N THR A 5 -18.74 -18.93 11.90
CA THR A 5 -17.47 -19.55 12.35
C THR A 5 -16.22 -18.90 11.78
N ILE A 6 -16.29 -18.35 10.56
CA ILE A 6 -15.13 -17.74 9.89
C ILE A 6 -14.80 -16.37 10.48
N THR A 7 -15.81 -15.53 10.74
CA THR A 7 -15.59 -14.22 11.39
C THR A 7 -15.10 -14.40 12.80
N ALA A 8 -15.66 -15.35 13.55
CA ALA A 8 -15.17 -15.69 14.89
C ALA A 8 -13.70 -16.12 14.83
N LEU A 9 -13.32 -16.96 13.87
CA LEU A 9 -11.93 -17.38 13.68
C LEU A 9 -11.00 -16.19 13.40
N VAL A 10 -11.37 -15.29 12.49
CA VAL A 10 -10.54 -14.11 12.16
C VAL A 10 -10.37 -13.18 13.37
N VAL A 11 -11.45 -12.93 14.12
CA VAL A 11 -11.41 -12.12 15.34
C VAL A 11 -10.54 -12.80 16.40
N ILE A 12 -10.67 -14.11 16.59
CA ILE A 12 -9.86 -14.88 17.55
C ILE A 12 -8.38 -14.84 17.16
N ILE A 13 -8.04 -15.03 15.88
CA ILE A 13 -6.65 -14.95 15.40
C ILE A 13 -6.10 -13.54 15.59
N GLY A 14 -6.87 -12.51 15.22
CA GLY A 14 -6.45 -11.12 15.41
C GLY A 14 -6.21 -10.76 16.88
N LEU A 15 -7.08 -11.22 17.79
CA LEU A 15 -6.96 -11.00 19.22
C LEU A 15 -5.79 -11.80 19.83
N LEU A 16 -5.52 -13.00 19.31
CA LEU A 16 -4.36 -13.81 19.69
C LEU A 16 -3.03 -13.14 19.30
N LEU A 17 -2.94 -12.58 18.10
CA LEU A 17 -1.74 -11.84 17.66
C LEU A 17 -1.54 -10.56 18.49
N LEU A 18 -2.63 -9.88 18.83
CA LEU A 18 -2.58 -8.69 19.69
C LEU A 18 -2.14 -9.06 21.12
N ALA A 19 -2.61 -10.18 21.64
CA ALA A 19 -2.22 -10.70 22.94
C ALA A 19 -0.73 -11.08 23.01
N ASP A 20 -0.17 -11.65 21.94
CA ASP A 20 1.27 -11.98 21.85
C ASP A 20 2.16 -10.72 21.96
N ILE A 21 1.76 -9.62 21.32
CA ILE A 21 2.48 -8.34 21.39
C ILE A 21 2.45 -7.74 22.81
N LEU A 22 1.37 -7.97 23.56
CA LEU A 22 1.17 -7.37 24.88
C LEU A 22 1.68 -8.24 26.05
N VAL A 23 1.73 -9.57 25.88
CA VAL A 23 2.05 -10.52 26.95
C VAL A 23 3.24 -11.38 26.54
N VAL A 24 4.40 -11.15 27.19
CA VAL A 24 5.61 -11.96 26.96
C VAL A 24 5.42 -13.36 27.57
N ASN A 25 4.86 -14.29 26.81
CA ASN A 25 4.67 -15.68 27.20
C ASN A 25 5.07 -16.63 26.05
N ALA A 26 6.01 -17.54 26.32
CA ALA A 26 6.57 -18.47 25.34
C ALA A 26 5.53 -19.39 24.67
N ALA A 27 4.46 -19.76 25.39
CA ALA A 27 3.40 -20.61 24.83
C ALA A 27 2.51 -19.84 23.83
N LEU A 28 2.25 -18.55 24.08
CA LEU A 28 1.50 -17.70 23.15
C LEU A 28 2.31 -17.45 21.87
N GLY A 29 3.60 -17.17 22.01
CA GLY A 29 4.48 -16.89 20.87
C GLY A 29 4.59 -18.05 19.88
N GLN A 30 4.56 -19.30 20.35
CA GLN A 30 4.56 -20.48 19.47
C GLN A 30 3.28 -20.57 18.63
N VAL A 31 2.12 -20.33 19.24
CA VAL A 31 0.82 -20.38 18.53
C VAL A 31 0.70 -19.20 17.55
N ALA A 32 1.15 -18.01 17.95
CA ALA A 32 1.20 -16.84 17.09
C ALA A 32 2.14 -17.05 15.89
N ALA A 33 3.32 -17.63 16.10
CA ALA A 33 4.27 -17.95 15.02
C ALA A 33 3.65 -18.89 13.97
N VAL A 34 2.96 -19.97 14.39
CA VAL A 34 2.28 -20.88 13.44
C VAL A 34 1.19 -20.15 12.65
N ALA A 35 0.44 -19.25 13.30
CA ALA A 35 -0.58 -18.45 12.61
C ALA A 35 0.05 -17.49 11.58
N VAL A 36 1.17 -16.87 11.92
CA VAL A 36 1.93 -15.97 11.02
C VAL A 36 2.52 -16.76 9.85
N ASP A 37 3.16 -17.91 10.09
CA ASP A 37 3.72 -18.75 9.03
C ASP A 37 2.64 -19.23 8.06
N ALA A 38 1.49 -19.67 8.58
CA ALA A 38 0.34 -20.03 7.76
C ALA A 38 -0.15 -18.83 6.94
N ALA A 39 -0.21 -17.63 7.53
CA ALA A 39 -0.59 -16.41 6.84
C ALA A 39 0.40 -16.05 5.71
N ILE A 40 1.71 -16.22 5.94
CA ILE A 40 2.76 -16.01 4.93
C ILE A 40 2.59 -16.98 3.76
N LEU A 41 2.35 -18.26 4.03
CA LEU A 41 2.13 -19.27 2.99
C LEU A 41 0.90 -18.94 2.13
N VAL A 42 -0.21 -18.56 2.79
CA VAL A 42 -1.44 -18.13 2.11
C VAL A 42 -1.19 -16.85 1.30
N ALA A 43 -0.46 -15.88 1.85
CA ALA A 43 -0.13 -14.65 1.14
C ALA A 43 0.75 -14.90 -0.09
N ALA A 44 1.72 -15.81 -0.01
CA ALA A 44 2.54 -16.21 -1.15
C ALA A 44 1.69 -16.87 -2.25
N GLY A 45 0.80 -17.80 -1.89
CA GLY A 45 -0.13 -18.41 -2.83
C GLY A 45 -1.10 -17.39 -3.46
N ALA A 46 -1.61 -16.45 -2.66
CA ALA A 46 -2.48 -15.38 -3.13
C ALA A 46 -1.76 -14.42 -4.07
N ALA A 47 -0.48 -14.10 -3.82
CA ALA A 47 0.33 -13.28 -4.72
C ALA A 47 0.49 -13.95 -6.09
N LEU A 48 0.81 -15.24 -6.12
CA LEU A 48 0.89 -16.02 -7.36
C LEU A 48 -0.46 -16.07 -8.10
N ALA A 49 -1.54 -16.34 -7.37
CA ALA A 49 -2.89 -16.35 -7.93
C ALA A 49 -3.29 -14.96 -8.47
N GLY A 50 -2.90 -13.88 -7.79
CA GLY A 50 -3.15 -12.50 -8.22
C GLY A 50 -2.45 -12.17 -9.53
N VAL A 51 -1.16 -12.51 -9.64
CA VAL A 51 -0.38 -12.35 -10.88
C VAL A 51 -1.00 -13.18 -12.02
N GLY A 52 -1.33 -14.44 -11.76
CA GLY A 52 -1.97 -15.32 -12.75
C GLY A 52 -3.33 -14.82 -13.21
N ALA A 53 -4.19 -14.37 -12.27
CA ALA A 53 -5.51 -13.84 -12.59
C ALA A 53 -5.42 -12.52 -13.39
N LEU A 54 -4.46 -11.64 -13.05
CA LEU A 54 -4.23 -10.41 -13.80
C LEU A 54 -3.78 -10.73 -15.24
N GLY A 55 -2.80 -11.62 -15.40
CA GLY A 55 -2.33 -12.05 -16.72
C GLY A 55 -3.45 -12.67 -17.56
N ALA A 56 -4.22 -13.60 -16.97
CA ALA A 56 -5.33 -14.25 -17.66
C ALA A 56 -6.42 -13.25 -18.09
N ARG A 57 -6.77 -12.28 -17.24
CA ARG A 57 -7.73 -11.22 -17.58
C ARG A 57 -7.23 -10.36 -18.73
N ARG A 58 -6.01 -9.83 -18.64
CA ARG A 58 -5.44 -8.96 -19.67
C ARG A 58 -5.23 -9.68 -21.00
N LEU A 59 -4.85 -10.95 -20.97
CA LEU A 59 -4.75 -11.78 -22.18
C LEU A 59 -6.13 -12.03 -22.82
N ASN A 60 -7.15 -12.33 -22.00
CA ASN A 60 -8.51 -12.52 -22.47
C ASN A 60 -9.13 -11.22 -23.03
N ASP A 61 -8.85 -10.07 -22.41
CA ASP A 61 -9.25 -8.75 -22.93
C ASP A 61 -8.67 -8.50 -24.33
N LEU A 62 -7.40 -8.87 -24.54
CA LEU A 62 -6.71 -8.74 -25.82
C LEU A 62 -7.29 -9.69 -26.88
N TRP A 63 -7.53 -10.96 -26.54
CA TRP A 63 -8.17 -11.93 -27.45
C TRP A 63 -9.58 -11.54 -27.83
N ARG A 64 -10.37 -11.03 -26.88
CA ARG A 64 -11.76 -10.61 -27.13
C ARG A 64 -11.85 -9.18 -27.67
N ARG A 65 -10.72 -8.49 -27.88
CA ARG A 65 -10.63 -7.08 -28.30
C ARG A 65 -11.54 -6.15 -27.49
N ARG A 66 -11.57 -6.35 -26.17
CA ARG A 66 -12.37 -5.54 -25.23
C ARG A 66 -11.46 -4.63 -24.41
N GLY A 67 -11.89 -3.38 -24.22
CA GLY A 67 -11.20 -2.41 -23.38
C GLY A 67 -10.01 -1.74 -24.08
N ASP A 68 -8.97 -1.41 -23.32
CA ASP A 68 -7.74 -0.78 -23.80
C ASP A 68 -6.70 -1.84 -24.21
N PRO A 69 -6.51 -2.10 -25.52
CA PRO A 69 -5.57 -3.11 -25.99
C PRO A 69 -4.11 -2.70 -25.73
N VAL A 70 -3.81 -1.40 -25.73
CA VAL A 70 -2.44 -0.90 -25.54
C VAL A 70 -2.00 -1.17 -24.11
N GLY A 71 -2.84 -0.78 -23.13
CA GLY A 71 -2.58 -1.07 -21.72
C GLY A 71 -2.49 -2.57 -21.42
N ALA A 72 -3.36 -3.39 -22.02
CA ALA A 72 -3.29 -4.84 -21.87
C ALA A 72 -1.98 -5.44 -22.40
N VAL A 73 -1.53 -5.02 -23.58
CA VAL A 73 -0.24 -5.44 -24.15
C VAL A 73 0.92 -5.00 -23.27
N MET A 74 0.94 -3.74 -22.82
CA MET A 74 2.01 -3.23 -21.94
C MET A 74 2.14 -4.04 -20.65
N VAL A 75 1.03 -4.38 -20.01
CA VAL A 75 1.04 -5.19 -18.77
C VAL A 75 1.58 -6.59 -19.03
N VAL A 76 1.12 -7.27 -20.10
CA VAL A 76 1.57 -8.62 -20.43
C VAL A 76 3.05 -8.63 -20.79
N VAL A 77 3.50 -7.68 -21.62
CA VAL A 77 4.92 -7.54 -22.00
C VAL A 77 5.79 -7.25 -20.78
N GLY A 78 5.38 -6.34 -19.90
CA GLY A 78 6.10 -6.03 -18.68
C GLY A 78 6.21 -7.23 -17.72
N MET A 79 5.13 -8.00 -17.60
CA MET A 79 5.10 -9.22 -16.79
C MET A 79 6.04 -10.30 -17.34
N VAL A 80 6.06 -10.49 -18.66
CA VAL A 80 6.99 -11.41 -19.32
C VAL A 80 8.44 -10.92 -19.20
N ALA A 81 8.70 -9.63 -19.39
CA ALA A 81 10.04 -9.05 -19.25
C ALA A 81 10.61 -9.26 -17.84
N MET A 82 9.79 -9.05 -16.81
CA MET A 82 10.21 -9.31 -15.42
C MET A 82 10.43 -10.78 -15.13
N ALA A 83 9.59 -11.68 -15.65
CA ALA A 83 9.79 -13.12 -15.49
C ALA A 83 11.10 -13.58 -16.16
N ILE A 84 11.39 -13.10 -17.37
CA ILE A 84 12.64 -13.43 -18.08
C ILE A 84 13.85 -12.88 -17.32
N ALA A 85 13.79 -11.64 -16.83
CA ALA A 85 14.90 -11.03 -16.11
C ALA A 85 15.21 -11.76 -14.79
N GLY A 86 14.19 -12.22 -14.06
CA GLY A 86 14.35 -12.87 -12.76
C GLY A 86 14.56 -14.39 -12.80
N LEU A 87 14.14 -15.07 -13.87
CA LEU A 87 14.22 -16.54 -14.00
C LEU A 87 15.32 -17.01 -14.97
N ARG A 88 16.09 -16.09 -15.54
CA ARG A 88 17.22 -16.45 -16.40
C ARG A 88 18.28 -17.27 -15.64
N PRO A 89 18.91 -18.28 -16.27
CA PRO A 89 20.02 -19.02 -15.66
C PRO A 89 21.14 -18.06 -15.23
N GLY A 90 21.56 -18.14 -13.97
CA GLY A 90 22.57 -17.22 -13.40
C GLY A 90 22.01 -15.93 -12.80
N SER A 91 20.68 -15.75 -12.78
CA SER A 91 20.05 -14.63 -12.06
C SER A 91 20.17 -14.80 -10.55
N THR A 92 20.39 -13.70 -9.85
CA THR A 92 20.27 -13.61 -8.38
C THR A 92 18.84 -13.29 -7.93
N GLY A 93 17.85 -13.44 -8.82
CA GLY A 93 16.44 -13.19 -8.53
C GLY A 93 16.14 -11.71 -8.37
N THR A 94 15.58 -11.31 -7.22
CA THR A 94 15.17 -9.93 -6.94
C THR A 94 16.32 -8.93 -6.89
N THR A 95 17.53 -9.41 -6.61
CA THR A 95 18.73 -8.57 -6.49
C THR A 95 19.52 -8.48 -7.80
N ASP A 96 19.00 -9.07 -8.88
CA ASP A 96 19.63 -9.01 -10.20
C ASP A 96 19.55 -7.56 -10.74
N PRO A 97 20.68 -6.97 -11.20
CA PRO A 97 20.69 -5.62 -11.76
C PRO A 97 19.65 -5.40 -12.88
N ALA A 98 19.36 -6.43 -13.67
CA ALA A 98 18.36 -6.34 -14.73
C ALA A 98 16.94 -6.18 -14.17
N VAL A 99 16.62 -6.92 -13.10
CA VAL A 99 15.33 -6.82 -12.40
C VAL A 99 15.21 -5.48 -11.70
N GLN A 100 16.26 -5.04 -11.01
CA GLN A 100 16.27 -3.73 -10.33
C GLN A 100 16.11 -2.58 -11.31
N TRP A 101 16.77 -2.65 -12.47
CA TRP A 101 16.64 -1.63 -13.52
C TRP A 101 15.23 -1.59 -14.09
N LEU A 102 14.64 -2.74 -14.43
CA LEU A 102 13.25 -2.82 -14.91
C LEU A 102 12.26 -2.27 -13.88
N LEU A 103 12.47 -2.60 -12.60
CA LEU A 103 11.65 -2.12 -11.50
C LEU A 103 11.75 -0.59 -11.37
N ALA A 104 12.96 -0.04 -11.40
CA ALA A 104 13.19 1.40 -11.30
C ALA A 104 12.61 2.15 -12.51
N ALA A 105 12.82 1.63 -13.72
CA ALA A 105 12.29 2.20 -14.96
C ALA A 105 10.76 2.26 -14.97
N LEU A 106 10.09 1.37 -14.25
CA LEU A 106 8.63 1.37 -14.10
C LEU A 106 8.16 2.23 -12.92
N LEU A 107 8.76 2.05 -11.74
CA LEU A 107 8.30 2.70 -10.51
C LEU A 107 8.61 4.20 -10.47
N ILE A 108 9.75 4.64 -11.01
CA ILE A 108 10.15 6.05 -10.96
C ILE A 108 9.15 6.94 -11.74
N PRO A 109 8.80 6.64 -13.01
CA PRO A 109 7.82 7.45 -13.75
C PRO A 109 6.41 7.35 -13.16
N ILE A 110 5.99 6.17 -12.70
CA ILE A 110 4.69 6.01 -12.04
C ILE A 110 4.63 6.86 -10.77
N GLY A 111 5.68 6.83 -9.94
CA GLY A 111 5.78 7.68 -8.76
C GLY A 111 5.74 9.16 -9.11
N ALA A 112 6.47 9.59 -10.14
CA ALA A 112 6.48 10.98 -10.60
C ALA A 112 5.10 11.44 -11.11
N THR A 113 4.39 10.62 -11.89
CA THR A 113 3.05 10.96 -12.39
C THR A 113 2.01 11.04 -11.27
N LEU A 114 2.03 10.08 -10.33
CA LEU A 114 1.16 10.11 -9.15
C LEU A 114 1.44 11.34 -8.29
N PHE A 115 2.71 11.68 -8.06
CA PHE A 115 3.09 12.87 -7.30
C PHE A 115 2.66 14.16 -8.02
N GLY A 116 2.80 14.23 -9.34
CA GLY A 116 2.31 15.35 -10.14
C GLY A 116 0.79 15.54 -10.03
N LEU A 117 0.01 14.45 -10.10
CA LEU A 117 -1.44 14.49 -9.91
C LEU A 117 -1.81 14.94 -8.50
N LEU A 118 -1.13 14.42 -7.47
CA LEU A 118 -1.33 14.83 -6.08
C LEU A 118 -1.01 16.31 -5.88
N PHE A 119 0.06 16.81 -6.49
CA PHE A 119 0.45 18.20 -6.40
C PHE A 119 -0.64 19.13 -6.97
N VAL A 120 -1.09 18.89 -8.22
CA VAL A 120 -2.11 19.73 -8.86
C VAL A 120 -3.45 19.68 -8.12
N THR A 121 -3.87 18.49 -7.69
CA THR A 121 -5.14 18.31 -6.96
C THR A 121 -5.10 18.96 -5.57
N THR A 122 -3.99 18.80 -4.84
CA THR A 122 -3.79 19.43 -3.52
C THR A 122 -3.69 20.95 -3.65
N LEU A 123 -2.98 21.45 -4.67
CA LEU A 123 -2.88 22.89 -4.93
C LEU A 123 -4.26 23.49 -5.25
N GLY A 124 -5.05 22.81 -6.07
CA GLY A 124 -6.44 23.20 -6.36
C GLY A 124 -7.33 23.22 -5.11
N ALA A 125 -7.18 22.21 -4.24
CA ALA A 125 -7.89 22.14 -2.97
C ALA A 125 -7.45 23.26 -2.01
N ALA A 126 -6.15 23.55 -1.91
CA ALA A 126 -5.61 24.62 -1.10
C ALA A 126 -6.14 25.99 -1.57
N ARG A 127 -6.13 26.28 -2.88
CA ARG A 127 -6.71 27.51 -3.42
C ARG A 127 -8.19 27.64 -3.07
N ARG A 128 -8.97 26.56 -3.22
CA ARG A 128 -10.40 26.55 -2.88
C ARG A 128 -10.61 26.77 -1.37
N SER A 129 -9.83 26.12 -0.53
CA SER A 129 -9.85 26.23 0.93
C SER A 129 -9.54 27.64 1.42
N LEU A 130 -8.61 28.35 0.76
CA LEU A 130 -8.33 29.76 1.05
C LEU A 130 -9.44 30.68 0.54
N ALA A 131 -10.01 30.39 -0.64
CA ALA A 131 -11.09 31.18 -1.23
C ALA A 131 -12.40 31.11 -0.42
N THR A 132 -12.66 30.02 0.31
CA THR A 132 -13.83 29.91 1.20
C THR A 132 -13.66 30.71 2.50
N GLY A 133 -12.48 31.26 2.78
CA GLY A 133 -12.22 32.09 3.96
C GLY A 133 -12.37 31.36 5.30
N SER A 134 -12.38 30.02 5.29
CA SER A 134 -12.51 29.23 6.50
C SER A 134 -11.22 29.29 7.33
N ARG A 135 -11.35 29.54 8.64
CA ARG A 135 -10.19 29.57 9.56
C ARG A 135 -9.44 28.24 9.54
N GLU A 136 -10.18 27.13 9.51
CA GLU A 136 -9.65 25.77 9.43
C GLU A 136 -8.79 25.58 8.17
N GLY A 137 -9.30 26.04 7.03
CA GLY A 137 -8.60 25.95 5.74
C GLY A 137 -7.28 26.72 5.72
N THR A 138 -7.25 27.93 6.28
CA THR A 138 -6.02 28.72 6.39
C THR A 138 -4.99 28.06 7.30
N VAL A 139 -5.42 27.50 8.43
CA VAL A 139 -4.53 26.78 9.37
C VAL A 139 -3.92 25.55 8.70
N LEU A 140 -4.70 24.78 7.94
CA LEU A 140 -4.21 23.62 7.20
C LEU A 140 -3.16 23.99 6.15
N VAL A 141 -3.41 25.04 5.36
CA VAL A 141 -2.47 25.50 4.34
C VAL A 141 -1.19 26.03 4.97
N ALA A 142 -1.29 26.79 6.07
CA ALA A 142 -0.14 27.26 6.82
C ALA A 142 0.71 26.10 7.36
N GLY A 143 0.07 25.08 7.95
CA GLY A 143 0.74 23.88 8.44
C GLY A 143 1.46 23.11 7.33
N ALA A 144 0.83 22.97 6.15
CA ALA A 144 1.44 22.33 4.99
C ALA A 144 2.67 23.10 4.49
N LEU A 145 2.59 24.44 4.48
CA LEU A 145 3.70 25.31 4.05
C LEU A 145 4.88 25.23 5.02
N VAL A 146 4.62 25.31 6.33
CA VAL A 146 5.63 25.15 7.38
C VAL A 146 6.32 23.79 7.25
N THR A 147 5.54 22.72 7.10
CA THR A 147 6.12 21.38 6.98
C THR A 147 6.95 21.24 5.71
N SER A 148 6.51 21.82 4.60
CA SER A 148 7.26 21.81 3.34
C SER A 148 8.61 22.54 3.46
N VAL A 149 8.69 23.62 4.24
CA VAL A 149 9.94 24.33 4.53
C VAL A 149 10.87 23.49 5.41
N LEU A 150 10.34 22.78 6.41
CA LEU A 150 11.13 21.91 7.28
C LEU A 150 11.84 20.79 6.48
N LEU A 151 11.20 20.26 5.43
CA LEU A 151 11.74 19.17 4.62
C LEU A 151 12.83 19.61 3.61
N VAL A 152 13.17 20.89 3.53
CA VAL A 152 14.22 21.37 2.61
C VAL A 152 15.59 20.94 3.11
N PRO A 153 16.36 20.13 2.36
CA PRO A 153 17.69 19.71 2.78
C PRO A 153 18.67 20.88 2.62
N LEU A 154 18.95 21.58 3.71
CA LEU A 154 19.99 22.62 3.82
C LEU A 154 21.18 22.10 4.62
N ALA A 155 22.37 22.66 4.37
CA ALA A 155 23.58 22.37 5.13
C ALA A 155 23.85 23.42 6.21
N GLY A 156 24.56 23.04 7.27
CA GLY A 156 24.96 23.91 8.38
C GLY A 156 23.93 24.01 9.50
N PRO A 157 24.14 24.90 10.49
CA PRO A 157 23.34 24.95 11.73
C PRO A 157 21.84 25.18 11.51
N VAL A 158 21.48 25.93 10.47
CA VAL A 158 20.08 26.15 10.07
C VAL A 158 19.48 24.88 9.47
N GLY A 159 20.28 24.11 8.73
CA GLY A 159 19.88 22.82 8.17
C GLY A 159 19.60 21.79 9.26
N ASP A 160 20.45 21.72 10.28
CA ASP A 160 20.26 20.82 11.43
C ASP A 160 18.95 21.12 12.17
N TRP A 161 18.65 22.40 12.42
CA TRP A 161 17.38 22.81 13.05
C TRP A 161 16.14 22.49 12.19
N LEU A 162 16.22 22.69 10.87
CA LEU A 162 15.14 22.32 9.95
C LEU A 162 14.93 20.80 9.92
N ALA A 163 16.01 20.01 9.93
CA ALA A 163 15.96 18.56 9.98
C ALA A 163 15.32 18.06 11.28
N ASP A 164 15.64 18.65 12.43
CA ASP A 164 14.99 18.34 13.71
C ASP A 164 13.49 18.64 13.67
N GLY A 165 13.09 19.80 13.12
CA GLY A 165 11.69 20.12 12.92
C GLY A 165 10.98 19.14 11.95
N ALA A 166 11.66 18.75 10.87
CA ALA A 166 11.13 17.78 9.91
C ALA A 166 10.92 16.42 10.56
N THR A 167 11.91 15.91 11.32
CA THR A 167 11.80 14.62 12.02
C THR A 167 10.68 14.64 13.05
N TRP A 168 10.52 15.73 13.81
CA TRP A 168 9.40 15.90 14.72
C TRP A 168 8.05 15.87 13.98
N SER A 169 7.92 16.62 12.88
CA SER A 169 6.69 16.67 12.08
C SER A 169 6.32 15.31 11.47
N LEU A 170 7.32 14.55 11.03
CA LEU A 170 7.16 13.21 10.48
C LEU A 170 6.81 12.19 11.55
N ALA A 171 7.40 12.27 12.74
CA ALA A 171 7.19 11.33 13.82
C ALA A 171 5.80 11.47 14.46
N PHE A 172 5.38 12.70 14.74
CA PHE A 172 4.19 13.00 15.52
C PHE A 172 2.96 13.27 14.66
N PRO A 173 2.73 14.46 14.06
CA PRO A 173 1.48 14.74 13.39
C PRO A 173 1.29 13.89 12.13
N ILE A 174 2.27 13.86 11.21
CA ILE A 174 2.17 13.09 9.97
C ILE A 174 2.15 11.59 10.30
N GLY A 175 3.08 11.14 11.15
CA GLY A 175 3.19 9.74 11.54
C GLY A 175 1.91 9.21 12.21
N SER A 176 1.25 10.01 13.05
CA SER A 176 -0.01 9.61 13.70
C SER A 176 -1.15 9.48 12.69
N VAL A 177 -1.26 10.43 11.75
CA VAL A 177 -2.26 10.37 10.67
C VAL A 177 -2.05 9.13 9.79
N LEU A 178 -0.80 8.87 9.38
CA LEU A 178 -0.47 7.70 8.56
C LEU A 178 -0.76 6.38 9.29
N ARG A 179 -0.39 6.27 10.58
CA ARG A 179 -0.71 5.08 11.39
C ARG A 179 -2.22 4.88 11.52
N GLY A 180 -2.98 5.94 11.81
CA GLY A 180 -4.43 5.88 11.87
C GLY A 180 -5.08 5.45 10.54
N LEU A 181 -4.59 6.00 9.43
CA LEU A 181 -5.01 5.61 8.08
C LEU A 181 -4.74 4.13 7.80
N LEU A 182 -3.53 3.65 8.12
CA LEU A 182 -3.16 2.24 7.92
C LEU A 182 -4.04 1.30 8.74
N ILE A 183 -4.34 1.65 10.00
CA ILE A 183 -5.28 0.90 10.83
C ILE A 183 -6.67 0.87 10.18
N GLY A 184 -7.16 2.01 9.69
CA GLY A 184 -8.45 2.10 8.99
C GLY A 184 -8.50 1.24 7.72
N ILE A 185 -7.45 1.28 6.90
CA ILE A 185 -7.32 0.44 5.70
C ILE A 185 -7.32 -1.04 6.08
N ALA A 186 -6.56 -1.43 7.11
CA ALA A 186 -6.50 -2.82 7.57
C ALA A 186 -7.88 -3.33 8.06
N LEU A 187 -8.65 -2.49 8.76
CA LEU A 187 -10.01 -2.82 9.17
C LEU A 187 -10.95 -2.99 7.96
N LEU A 188 -10.89 -2.08 6.99
CA LEU A 188 -11.71 -2.14 5.78
C LEU A 188 -11.40 -3.38 4.94
N THR A 189 -10.12 -3.73 4.78
CA THR A 189 -9.72 -4.93 4.03
C THR A 189 -10.15 -6.20 4.75
N ALA A 190 -10.05 -6.26 6.08
CA ALA A 190 -10.54 -7.38 6.87
C ALA A 190 -12.06 -7.56 6.71
N VAL A 191 -12.84 -6.47 6.77
CA VAL A 191 -14.30 -6.51 6.55
C VAL A 191 -14.64 -6.96 5.13
N TYR A 192 -13.94 -6.44 4.13
CA TYR A 192 -14.16 -6.84 2.73
C TYR A 192 -13.85 -8.31 2.51
N ALA A 193 -12.71 -8.80 3.01
CA ALA A 193 -12.33 -10.21 2.93
C ALA A 193 -13.38 -11.11 3.61
N ALA A 194 -13.86 -10.72 4.79
CA ALA A 194 -14.93 -11.43 5.49
C ALA A 194 -16.21 -11.49 4.65
N ARG A 195 -16.65 -10.37 4.05
CA ARG A 195 -17.84 -10.36 3.18
C ARG A 195 -17.70 -11.29 1.98
N VAL A 196 -16.53 -11.29 1.33
CA VAL A 196 -16.24 -12.15 0.17
C VAL A 196 -16.30 -13.62 0.57
N VAL A 197 -15.63 -14.01 1.67
CA VAL A 197 -15.60 -15.41 2.14
C VAL A 197 -16.98 -15.89 2.59
N LEU A 198 -17.77 -15.00 3.22
CA LEU A 198 -19.12 -15.31 3.66
C LEU A 198 -20.16 -15.31 2.52
N GLY A 199 -19.76 -14.91 1.31
CA GLY A 199 -20.66 -14.78 0.17
C GLY A 199 -21.75 -13.72 0.39
N ILE A 200 -21.51 -12.75 1.27
CA ILE A 200 -22.40 -11.62 1.51
C ILE A 200 -22.10 -10.59 0.42
N ARG A 201 -22.52 -10.90 -0.82
CA ARG A 201 -22.74 -9.84 -1.81
C ARG A 201 -24.03 -9.15 -1.39
N GLY A 202 -23.94 -7.84 -1.14
CA GLY A 202 -25.14 -7.02 -0.98
C GLY A 202 -25.98 -7.19 -2.24
N ALA A 203 -27.27 -7.45 -2.04
CA ALA A 203 -28.25 -7.38 -3.10
C ALA A 203 -28.49 -5.91 -3.42
N ASP A 204 -27.60 -5.29 -4.19
CA ASP A 204 -27.76 -3.97 -4.79
C ASP A 204 -26.85 -3.90 -6.03
N ASP A 205 -27.30 -4.56 -7.10
CA ASP A 205 -27.09 -4.16 -8.50
C ASP A 205 -28.47 -4.10 -9.16
#